data_AF-A0AAE0EML4-F1
#
_entry.id   AF-A0AAE0EML4-F1
#
_cell.length_a   1.000
_cell.length_b   1.000
_cell.length_c   1.000
_cell.angle_alpha   90.00
_cell.angle_beta   90.00
_cell.angle_gamma   90.00
#
_symmetry.space_group_name_H-M   'P 1'
#
loop_
_entity.id
_entity.type
_entity.pdbx_description
1 polymer ?
#
loop_
_entity_poly.entity_id
_entity_poly.type
_entity_poly.pdbx_seq_one_letter_code
_entity_poly.pdbx_strand_id
1 'polypeptide(L)'
;MRTHLMHMHKAVFQELDPEDVVEESTQNALTTTLRKVKSTPLPDDVKKMADQKIALWIARRARPISIGDSDIELQEAFDIASSGAYKMPGYQAVYQLILGLSKQGDSEEEEDNNVDTFSDNVMNTVSDSASNMVSGWDEFNGYECCCHMLALSVLLFTRDGDVGKTFKNLRGTSNHFSHSILGCNLLHECQLAQGTPQTKPPRDNDTRTGWKGARNVAQWYHTQQTAVQWYDVQQPLQAATACKNPDGSVYKDHKNDADQWTVTRDSYYVLDLPYQVVLLLEATKHPTISLILPTIGKLIGQLSTAVPFKVNKKVVTLCPAVVKSMAVLHADLTRRFFTNLMESKLEDWVVACGLDPRYKNFTFKNLTCWNKGKLTQKQCVMWLQLAWETNWKPKAAEAVTTSKPVETCALASFLCDSDDEEEEVPTEAMAPSGDKLDELG
;
A
#
# COMPACT_ATOMS: atom_id res chain seq x y z
N MET A 1 2.15 24.58 -4.51
CA MET A 1 1.65 23.26 -4.97
C MET A 1 0.84 22.49 -3.92
N ARG A 2 1.13 22.58 -2.61
CA ARG A 2 0.29 21.97 -1.53
C ARG A 2 -1.09 22.62 -1.34
N THR A 3 -1.25 23.91 -1.66
CA THR A 3 -2.49 24.68 -1.43
C THR A 3 -3.61 24.39 -2.44
N HIS A 4 -3.31 23.81 -3.60
CA HIS A 4 -4.30 23.57 -4.66
C HIS A 4 -5.01 22.21 -4.54
N LEU A 5 -4.41 21.23 -3.86
CA LEU A 5 -5.05 19.92 -3.59
C LEU A 5 -6.16 20.02 -2.53
N MET A 6 -6.08 20.98 -1.59
CA MET A 6 -7.15 21.21 -0.61
C MET A 6 -8.41 21.86 -1.21
N HIS A 7 -8.30 22.59 -2.32
CA HIS A 7 -9.47 23.27 -2.91
C HIS A 7 -10.35 22.35 -3.75
N MET A 8 -9.82 21.24 -4.29
CA MET A 8 -10.65 20.23 -4.98
C MET A 8 -11.51 19.41 -4.02
N HIS A 9 -11.08 19.21 -2.77
CA HIS A 9 -11.90 18.55 -1.75
C HIS A 9 -13.04 19.44 -1.24
N LYS A 10 -12.89 20.77 -1.25
CA LYS A 10 -13.92 21.68 -0.72
C LYS A 10 -15.08 21.93 -1.70
N ALA A 11 -14.84 21.82 -3.00
CA ALA A 11 -15.85 22.11 -4.03
C ALA A 11 -16.86 20.96 -4.27
N VAL A 12 -16.64 19.77 -3.70
CA VAL A 12 -17.55 18.61 -3.84
C VAL A 12 -18.54 18.50 -2.68
N PHE A 13 -18.37 19.29 -1.61
CA PHE A 13 -19.12 19.16 -0.35
C PHE A 13 -19.97 20.39 0.02
N GLN A 14 -20.30 21.26 -0.94
CA GLN A 14 -21.00 22.53 -0.67
C GLN A 14 -22.47 22.60 -1.14
N GLU A 15 -23.13 21.47 -1.32
CA GLU A 15 -24.60 21.41 -1.49
C GLU A 15 -25.18 20.24 -0.70
N LEU A 16 -25.31 20.39 0.61
CA LEU A 16 -26.24 19.62 1.43
C LEU A 16 -26.87 20.57 2.46
N ASP A 17 -28.21 20.70 2.36
CA ASP A 17 -29.09 21.39 3.29
C ASP A 17 -28.97 20.81 4.71
N PRO A 18 -29.01 21.63 5.77
CA PRO A 18 -28.97 21.15 7.15
C PRO A 18 -30.37 21.10 7.75
N GLU A 19 -31.23 20.20 7.28
CA GLU A 19 -32.44 19.83 8.02
C GLU A 19 -32.60 18.30 8.00
N ASP A 20 -32.96 17.75 9.15
CA ASP A 20 -33.17 16.33 9.49
C ASP A 20 -31.95 15.45 9.76
N VAL A 21 -31.43 15.53 11.00
CA VAL A 21 -31.03 14.33 11.76
C VAL A 21 -31.56 14.45 13.18
N VAL A 22 -32.64 13.70 13.43
CA VAL A 22 -33.24 13.46 14.74
C VAL A 22 -32.60 12.20 15.34
N GLU A 23 -32.13 12.37 16.58
CA GLU A 23 -31.88 11.37 17.64
C GLU A 23 -31.13 10.08 17.30
N GLU A 24 -29.87 10.02 17.77
CA GLU A 24 -29.34 8.77 18.32
C GLU A 24 -28.64 9.07 19.65
N SER A 25 -29.44 8.99 20.72
CA SER A 25 -29.02 9.09 22.10
C SER A 25 -28.60 7.70 22.60
N THR A 26 -27.31 7.34 22.54
CA THR A 26 -26.64 6.37 23.45
C THR A 26 -25.15 6.17 23.11
N GLN A 27 -24.37 7.25 23.02
CA GLN A 27 -22.89 7.17 22.90
C GLN A 27 -22.18 8.24 23.75
N ASN A 28 -22.67 8.46 24.98
CA ASN A 28 -22.19 9.53 25.86
C ASN A 28 -21.56 9.05 27.18
N ALA A 29 -21.16 7.78 27.30
CA ALA A 29 -20.63 7.26 28.57
C ALA A 29 -19.09 7.26 28.70
N LEU A 30 -18.32 7.44 27.61
CA LEU A 30 -16.84 7.39 27.66
C LEU A 30 -16.12 8.62 27.07
N THR A 31 -16.86 9.64 26.61
CA THR A 31 -16.29 10.96 26.31
C THR A 31 -16.03 11.68 27.63
N THR A 32 -14.89 11.36 28.25
CA THR A 32 -14.32 12.17 29.33
C THR A 32 -14.32 13.61 28.82
N THR A 33 -15.20 14.44 29.37
CA THR A 33 -15.28 15.85 29.04
C THR A 33 -14.02 16.50 29.60
N LEU A 34 -12.90 16.37 28.87
CA LEU A 34 -11.68 17.12 29.13
C LEU A 34 -12.09 18.59 29.00
N ARG A 35 -12.36 19.22 30.15
CA ARG A 35 -12.48 20.67 30.25
C ARG A 35 -11.29 21.22 29.48
N LYS A 36 -11.55 21.96 28.38
CA LYS A 36 -10.52 22.77 27.74
C LYS A 36 -9.88 23.62 28.83
N VAL A 37 -8.73 23.17 29.34
CA VAL A 37 -7.94 23.95 30.28
C VAL A 37 -7.61 25.21 29.49
N LYS A 38 -8.04 26.37 29.99
CA LYS A 38 -7.64 27.65 29.39
C LYS A 38 -6.12 27.72 29.53
N SER A 39 -5.40 27.29 28.50
CA SER A 39 -3.95 27.34 28.49
C SER A 39 -3.56 28.82 28.45
N THR A 40 -2.86 29.25 29.49
CA THR A 40 -2.28 30.58 29.50
C THR A 40 -1.01 30.47 28.65
N PRO A 41 -0.81 31.32 27.63
CA PRO A 41 0.39 31.25 26.81
C PRO A 41 1.63 31.38 27.71
N LEU A 42 2.62 30.50 27.50
CA LEU A 42 3.87 30.54 28.23
C LEU A 42 4.62 31.85 27.93
N PRO A 43 5.29 32.46 28.92
CA PRO A 43 6.26 33.52 28.68
C PRO A 43 7.31 33.11 27.62
N ASP A 44 7.75 34.05 26.79
CA ASP A 44 8.60 33.76 25.62
C ASP A 44 9.93 33.07 25.98
N ASP A 45 10.51 33.41 27.12
CA ASP A 45 11.73 32.79 27.65
C ASP A 45 11.48 31.33 28.06
N VAL A 46 10.36 31.06 28.71
CA VAL A 46 9.95 29.69 29.11
C VAL A 46 9.60 28.85 27.90
N LYS A 47 8.89 29.43 26.92
CA LYS A 47 8.60 28.78 25.64
C LYS A 47 9.88 28.36 24.93
N LYS A 48 10.85 29.28 24.80
CA LYS A 48 12.15 28.99 24.17
C LYS A 48 12.90 27.87 24.89
N MET A 49 12.85 27.83 26.22
CA MET A 49 13.44 26.73 26.99
C MET A 49 12.74 25.39 26.72
N ALA A 50 11.40 25.38 26.65
CA ALA A 50 10.63 24.19 26.32
C ALA A 50 10.98 23.66 24.92
N ASP A 51 10.99 24.54 23.91
CA ASP A 51 11.36 24.21 22.53
C ASP A 51 12.77 23.59 22.46
N GLN A 52 13.75 24.16 23.18
CA GLN A 52 15.11 23.62 23.26
C GLN A 52 15.16 22.23 23.91
N LYS A 53 14.37 22.00 24.97
CA LYS A 53 14.32 20.70 25.64
C LYS A 53 13.67 19.64 24.76
N ILE A 54 12.61 19.98 24.04
CA ILE A 54 11.95 19.09 23.07
C ILE A 54 12.92 18.74 21.94
N ALA A 55 13.58 19.73 21.34
CA ALA A 55 14.58 19.50 20.29
C ALA A 55 15.71 18.57 20.77
N LEU A 56 16.20 18.79 21.99
CA LEU A 56 17.24 17.96 22.59
C LEU A 56 16.75 16.54 22.88
N TRP A 57 15.50 16.38 23.34
CA TRP A 57 14.89 15.07 23.55
C TRP A 57 14.75 14.29 22.24
N ILE A 58 14.25 14.94 21.18
CA ILE A 58 14.14 14.38 19.84
C ILE A 58 15.51 13.91 19.35
N ALA A 59 16.52 14.78 19.40
CA ALA A 59 17.87 14.45 18.94
C ALA A 59 18.52 13.32 19.75
N ARG A 60 18.46 13.38 21.09
CA ARG A 60 19.12 12.39 21.97
C ARG A 60 18.44 11.02 21.97
N ARG A 61 17.13 10.97 21.73
CA ARG A 61 16.35 9.73 21.76
C ARG A 61 15.95 9.25 20.37
N ALA A 62 16.49 9.89 19.32
CA ALA A 62 16.19 9.59 17.92
C ALA A 62 14.67 9.49 17.65
N ARG A 63 13.90 10.44 18.20
CA ARG A 63 12.45 10.51 17.93
C ARG A 63 12.21 11.16 16.56
N PRO A 64 11.10 10.83 15.88
CA PRO A 64 10.73 11.52 14.66
C PRO A 64 10.39 12.99 14.96
N ILE A 65 10.83 13.91 14.11
CA ILE A 65 10.54 15.36 14.26
C ILE A 65 9.03 15.62 14.15
N SER A 66 8.31 14.80 13.38
CA SER A 66 6.86 14.92 13.16
C SER A 66 6.00 14.70 14.41
N ILE A 67 6.58 14.20 15.51
CA ILE A 67 5.85 13.89 16.73
C ILE A 67 5.17 15.12 17.35
N GLY A 68 5.69 16.33 17.08
CA GLY A 68 5.10 17.58 17.60
C GLY A 68 3.90 18.12 16.82
N ASP A 69 3.70 17.69 15.56
CA ASP A 69 2.72 18.30 14.66
C ASP A 69 1.43 17.48 14.50
N SER A 70 1.48 16.17 14.79
CA SER A 70 0.41 15.23 14.41
C SER A 70 -0.06 14.29 15.51
N ASP A 71 0.57 14.32 16.68
CA ASP A 71 0.28 13.40 17.79
C ASP A 71 -0.57 14.13 18.84
N ILE A 72 -1.89 14.06 18.65
CA ILE A 72 -2.87 14.73 19.51
C ILE A 72 -2.81 14.13 20.92
N GLU A 73 -2.63 12.83 20.98
CA GLU A 73 -2.55 12.04 22.21
C GLU A 73 -1.31 12.43 23.04
N LEU A 74 -0.16 12.67 22.40
CA LEU A 74 1.02 13.21 23.07
C LEU A 74 0.77 14.64 23.60
N GLN A 75 0.07 15.48 22.83
CA GLN A 75 -0.29 16.81 23.29
C GLN A 75 -1.21 16.76 24.52
N GLU A 76 -2.21 15.88 24.52
CA GLU A 76 -3.08 15.64 25.67
C GLU A 76 -2.29 15.13 26.89
N ALA A 77 -1.32 14.24 26.69
CA ALA A 77 -0.45 13.77 27.76
C ALA A 77 0.38 14.91 28.38
N PHE A 78 0.87 15.84 27.57
CA PHE A 78 1.55 17.04 28.07
C PHE A 78 0.60 17.97 28.84
N ASP A 79 -0.61 18.18 28.34
CA ASP A 79 -1.63 19.00 29.01
C ASP A 79 -1.99 18.39 30.38
N ILE A 80 -2.21 17.08 30.45
CA ILE A 80 -2.45 16.34 31.70
C ILE A 80 -1.24 16.46 32.63
N ALA A 81 -0.02 16.22 32.14
CA ALA A 81 1.19 16.30 32.94
C ALA A 81 1.44 17.73 33.48
N SER A 82 1.02 18.76 32.74
CA SER A 82 1.13 20.16 33.16
C SER A 82 0.13 20.54 34.27
N SER A 83 -0.93 19.75 34.45
CA SER A 83 -2.00 20.01 35.43
C SER A 83 -1.62 19.67 36.88
N GLY A 84 -0.48 19.02 37.12
CA GLY A 84 -0.06 18.64 38.47
C GLY A 84 1.35 18.03 38.55
N ALA A 85 1.67 17.45 39.70
CA ALA A 85 2.94 16.76 39.92
C ALA A 85 2.91 15.34 39.30
N TYR A 86 2.86 15.27 37.98
CA TYR A 86 2.89 14.00 37.27
C TYR A 86 4.31 13.42 37.26
N LYS A 87 4.47 12.21 37.80
CA LYS A 87 5.71 11.43 37.69
C LYS A 87 5.50 10.36 36.63
N MET A 88 6.28 10.45 35.55
CA MET A 88 6.19 9.50 34.45
C MET A 88 6.43 8.06 34.94
N PRO A 89 5.54 7.10 34.61
CA PRO A 89 5.69 5.70 34.98
C PRO A 89 6.91 5.06 34.30
N GLY A 90 7.45 4.01 34.92
CA GLY A 90 8.49 3.19 34.30
C GLY A 90 7.96 2.35 33.14
N TYR A 91 8.86 1.87 32.27
CA TYR A 91 8.53 1.07 31.08
C TYR A 91 7.58 -0.10 31.39
N GLN A 92 7.87 -0.88 32.44
CA GLN A 92 7.06 -2.04 32.80
C GLN A 92 5.62 -1.66 33.17
N ALA A 93 5.43 -0.54 33.87
CA ALA A 93 4.09 -0.07 34.23
C ALA A 93 3.31 0.37 33.00
N VAL A 94 3.95 1.07 32.04
CA VAL A 94 3.32 1.44 30.76
C VAL A 94 2.95 0.18 29.95
N TYR A 95 3.85 -0.81 29.88
CA TYR A 95 3.59 -2.05 29.15
C TYR A 95 2.39 -2.82 29.73
N GLN A 96 2.30 -2.93 31.06
CA GLN A 96 1.15 -3.56 31.71
C GLN A 96 -0.15 -2.79 31.49
N LEU A 97 -0.10 -1.45 31.46
CA LEU A 97 -1.26 -0.63 31.11
C LEU A 97 -1.72 -0.86 29.67
N ILE A 98 -0.79 -0.95 28.70
CA ILE A 98 -1.13 -1.26 27.30
C ILE A 98 -1.81 -2.63 27.20
N LEU A 99 -1.27 -3.65 27.87
CA LEU A 99 -1.88 -4.99 27.89
C LEU A 99 -3.26 -5.00 28.55
N GLY A 100 -3.42 -4.24 29.64
CA GLY A 100 -4.72 -4.11 30.31
C GLY A 100 -5.75 -3.42 29.43
N LEU A 101 -5.38 -2.30 28.80
CA LEU A 101 -6.26 -1.55 27.90
C LEU A 101 -6.63 -2.34 26.64
N SER A 102 -5.69 -3.11 26.07
CA SER A 102 -5.99 -4.00 24.92
C SER A 102 -7.06 -5.02 25.31
N LYS A 103 -6.92 -5.68 26.46
CA LYS A 103 -7.90 -6.64 26.95
C LYS A 103 -9.27 -6.01 27.25
N GLN A 104 -9.27 -4.78 27.75
CA GLN A 104 -10.50 -4.04 28.01
C GLN A 104 -11.23 -3.68 26.72
N GLY A 105 -10.50 -3.18 25.71
CA GLY A 105 -11.05 -2.92 24.38
C GLY A 105 -11.64 -4.17 23.74
N ASP A 106 -10.93 -5.30 23.83
CA ASP A 106 -11.43 -6.59 23.34
C ASP A 106 -12.73 -7.01 24.07
N SER A 107 -12.81 -6.82 25.39
CA SER A 107 -14.00 -7.18 26.19
C SER A 107 -15.20 -6.23 25.99
N GLU A 108 -14.96 -4.94 25.75
CA GLU A 108 -16.03 -3.97 25.47
C GLU A 108 -16.64 -4.21 24.08
N GLU A 109 -15.83 -4.64 23.09
CA GLU A 109 -16.33 -5.05 21.76
C GLU A 109 -17.06 -6.41 21.79
N GLU A 110 -16.74 -7.29 22.73
CA GLU A 110 -17.44 -8.57 22.96
C GLU A 110 -18.81 -8.37 23.65
N GLU A 111 -19.01 -7.33 24.47
CA GLU A 111 -20.34 -7.06 25.07
C GLU A 111 -21.35 -6.50 24.05
N ASP A 112 -20.89 -5.74 23.04
CA ASP A 112 -21.72 -5.28 21.93
C ASP A 112 -21.95 -6.38 20.86
N ASN A 113 -21.10 -7.40 20.83
CA ASN A 113 -21.24 -8.57 19.96
C ASN A 113 -21.41 -9.83 20.82
N ASN A 114 -22.63 -10.12 21.25
CA ASN A 114 -23.01 -11.40 21.87
C ASN A 114 -22.93 -12.57 20.85
N VAL A 115 -21.74 -12.80 20.32
CA VAL A 115 -21.34 -13.83 19.35
C VAL A 115 -20.05 -14.40 19.90
N ASP A 116 -20.23 -15.35 20.82
CA ASP A 116 -19.19 -16.27 21.22
C ASP A 116 -18.59 -16.91 19.97
N THR A 117 -17.26 -16.90 19.87
CA THR A 117 -16.40 -17.57 18.88
C THR A 117 -16.22 -16.92 17.49
N PHE A 118 -14.97 -16.54 17.22
CA PHE A 118 -14.40 -16.21 15.90
C PHE A 118 -14.71 -17.25 14.79
N SER A 119 -15.22 -18.44 15.12
CA SER A 119 -15.54 -19.50 14.16
C SER A 119 -16.82 -19.26 13.36
N ASP A 120 -17.72 -18.37 13.80
CA ASP A 120 -18.99 -18.11 13.11
C ASP A 120 -19.05 -16.76 12.37
N ASN A 121 -17.99 -15.96 12.46
CA ASN A 121 -17.92 -14.69 11.76
C ASN A 121 -17.63 -14.91 10.28
N VAL A 122 -18.63 -14.57 9.47
CA VAL A 122 -18.54 -14.59 8.02
C VAL A 122 -17.58 -13.49 7.57
N MET A 123 -16.34 -13.89 7.31
CA MET A 123 -15.27 -13.03 6.84
C MET A 123 -15.23 -13.04 5.31
N ASN A 124 -15.54 -11.91 4.68
CA ASN A 124 -15.11 -11.67 3.30
C ASN A 124 -13.64 -11.27 3.34
N THR A 125 -12.75 -12.20 3.00
CA THR A 125 -11.31 -11.92 3.01
C THR A 125 -10.92 -11.20 1.72
N VAL A 126 -10.11 -10.16 1.84
CA VAL A 126 -9.47 -9.49 0.69
C VAL A 126 -7.98 -9.75 0.80
N SER A 127 -7.39 -10.44 -0.16
CA SER A 127 -5.95 -10.75 -0.16
C SER A 127 -5.30 -10.42 -1.49
N ASP A 128 -3.97 -10.37 -1.51
CA ASP A 128 -3.25 -10.29 -2.77
C ASP A 128 -3.34 -11.61 -3.56
N SER A 129 -2.94 -11.58 -4.83
CA SER A 129 -2.99 -12.77 -5.69
C SER A 129 -1.77 -13.71 -5.46
N ALA A 130 -1.15 -13.69 -4.28
CA ALA A 130 -0.06 -14.60 -3.96
C ALA A 130 -0.60 -16.03 -3.85
N SER A 131 0.09 -17.00 -4.47
CA SER A 131 -0.39 -18.39 -4.56
C SER A 131 -0.75 -18.99 -3.21
N ASN A 132 0.08 -18.75 -2.19
CA ASN A 132 -0.12 -19.29 -0.85
C ASN A 132 -1.30 -18.62 -0.12
N MET A 133 -1.57 -17.35 -0.43
CA MET A 133 -2.76 -16.67 0.06
C MET A 133 -3.98 -17.27 -0.61
N VAL A 134 -4.03 -17.28 -1.94
CA VAL A 134 -5.15 -17.86 -2.70
C VAL A 134 -5.46 -19.28 -2.23
N SER A 135 -4.46 -20.17 -2.17
CA SER A 135 -4.66 -21.56 -1.71
C SER A 135 -5.11 -21.67 -0.25
N GLY A 136 -4.63 -20.78 0.62
CA GLY A 136 -5.02 -20.75 2.04
C GLY A 136 -6.43 -20.19 2.25
N TRP A 137 -6.97 -19.49 1.26
CA TRP A 137 -8.29 -18.85 1.31
C TRP A 137 -9.30 -19.45 0.35
N ASP A 138 -9.00 -20.53 -0.38
CA ASP A 138 -9.91 -21.12 -1.38
C ASP A 138 -11.26 -21.58 -0.77
N GLU A 139 -11.29 -21.86 0.54
CA GLU A 139 -12.50 -22.23 1.29
C GLU A 139 -13.31 -21.03 1.79
N PHE A 140 -12.73 -19.83 1.75
CA PHE A 140 -13.36 -18.57 2.14
C PHE A 140 -13.69 -17.81 0.85
N ASN A 141 -14.85 -17.14 0.77
CA ASN A 141 -15.21 -16.32 -0.41
C ASN A 141 -14.25 -15.11 -0.54
N GLY A 142 -13.03 -15.36 -1.02
CA GLY A 142 -11.92 -14.43 -0.98
C GLY A 142 -11.84 -13.56 -2.23
N TYR A 143 -11.70 -12.26 -2.05
CA TYR A 143 -11.53 -11.28 -3.11
C TYR A 143 -10.06 -11.03 -3.40
N GLU A 144 -9.76 -10.85 -4.69
CA GLU A 144 -8.45 -10.33 -5.08
C GLU A 144 -8.38 -8.83 -4.79
N CYS A 145 -7.29 -8.40 -4.16
CA CYS A 145 -7.01 -7.01 -3.91
C CYS A 145 -6.89 -6.26 -5.24
N CYS A 146 -7.84 -5.35 -5.52
CA CYS A 146 -7.84 -4.55 -6.75
C CYS A 146 -6.55 -3.72 -6.90
N CYS A 147 -5.97 -3.24 -5.81
CA CYS A 147 -4.70 -2.51 -5.81
C CYS A 147 -3.53 -3.43 -6.24
N HIS A 148 -3.55 -4.70 -5.82
CA HIS A 148 -2.58 -5.68 -6.27
C HIS A 148 -2.73 -6.00 -7.76
N MET A 149 -3.96 -6.19 -8.24
CA MET A 149 -4.24 -6.41 -9.66
C MET A 149 -3.74 -5.24 -10.53
N LEU A 150 -3.96 -4.00 -10.10
CA LEU A 150 -3.41 -2.80 -10.74
C LEU A 150 -1.88 -2.83 -10.79
N ALA A 151 -1.24 -3.20 -9.68
CA ALA A 151 0.21 -3.27 -9.61
C ALA A 151 0.80 -4.33 -10.54
N LEU A 152 0.14 -5.47 -10.69
CA LEU A 152 0.56 -6.50 -11.65
C LEU A 152 0.51 -5.98 -13.10
N SER A 153 -0.48 -5.15 -13.45
CA SER A 153 -0.53 -4.52 -14.78
C SER A 153 0.56 -3.44 -14.95
N VAL A 154 0.82 -2.64 -13.91
CA VAL A 154 1.95 -1.68 -13.90
C VAL A 154 3.29 -2.39 -14.09
N LEU A 155 3.45 -3.58 -13.51
CA LEU A 155 4.66 -4.37 -13.67
C LEU A 155 4.93 -4.70 -15.15
N LEU A 156 3.89 -5.06 -15.92
CA LEU A 156 4.01 -5.30 -17.35
C LEU A 156 4.43 -4.04 -18.11
N PHE A 157 3.86 -2.88 -17.78
CA PHE A 157 4.29 -1.60 -18.35
C PHE A 157 5.79 -1.34 -18.12
N THR A 158 6.25 -1.50 -16.89
CA THR A 158 7.64 -1.21 -16.50
C THR A 158 8.66 -2.25 -16.98
N ARG A 159 8.20 -3.32 -17.64
CA ARG A 159 9.03 -4.38 -18.21
C ARG A 159 8.94 -4.46 -19.73
N ASP A 160 8.07 -3.66 -20.35
CA ASP A 160 7.83 -3.69 -21.79
C ASP A 160 8.88 -2.87 -22.57
N GLY A 161 9.51 -3.50 -23.57
CA GLY A 161 10.38 -2.86 -24.55
C GLY A 161 11.38 -1.84 -23.98
N ASP A 162 11.41 -0.65 -24.59
CA ASP A 162 12.34 0.44 -24.23
C ASP A 162 12.01 1.07 -22.86
N VAL A 163 10.74 1.02 -22.43
CA VAL A 163 10.36 1.41 -21.07
C VAL A 163 11.03 0.47 -20.07
N GLY A 164 10.97 -0.85 -20.31
CA GLY A 164 11.64 -1.86 -19.50
C GLY A 164 13.16 -1.64 -19.40
N LYS A 165 13.81 -1.34 -20.52
CA LYS A 165 15.24 -0.99 -20.55
C LYS A 165 15.52 0.25 -19.70
N THR A 166 14.69 1.28 -19.83
CA THR A 166 14.83 2.53 -19.04
C THR A 166 14.68 2.25 -17.55
N PHE A 167 13.64 1.52 -17.11
CA PHE A 167 13.46 1.17 -15.71
C PHE A 167 14.57 0.29 -15.14
N LYS A 168 15.17 -0.59 -15.95
CA LYS A 168 16.38 -1.34 -15.56
C LYS A 168 17.55 -0.39 -15.25
N ASN A 169 17.77 0.61 -16.09
CA ASN A 169 18.81 1.64 -15.89
C ASN A 169 18.52 2.50 -14.64
N LEU A 170 17.26 2.91 -14.43
CA LEU A 170 16.86 3.64 -13.22
C LEU A 170 17.10 2.84 -11.93
N ARG A 171 16.86 1.53 -11.95
CA ARG A 171 17.18 0.65 -10.82
C ARG A 171 18.69 0.54 -10.59
N GLY A 172 19.46 0.36 -11.66
CA GLY A 172 20.92 0.29 -11.59
C GLY A 172 21.56 1.55 -10.96
N THR A 173 21.12 2.73 -11.41
CA THR A 173 21.55 4.01 -10.85
C THR A 173 21.07 4.21 -9.41
N SER A 174 19.84 3.81 -9.08
CA SER A 174 19.33 3.87 -7.70
C SER A 174 20.10 2.96 -6.74
N ASN A 175 20.53 1.78 -7.22
CA ASN A 175 21.39 0.87 -6.47
C ASN A 175 22.77 1.49 -6.24
N HIS A 176 23.36 2.14 -7.24
CA HIS A 176 24.63 2.86 -7.07
C HIS A 176 24.56 3.88 -5.93
N PHE A 177 23.55 4.77 -5.93
CA PHE A 177 23.40 5.77 -4.87
C PHE A 177 22.98 5.18 -3.51
N SER A 178 22.38 3.99 -3.51
CA SER A 178 22.03 3.27 -2.28
C SER A 178 23.23 2.64 -1.59
N HIS A 179 24.25 2.22 -2.35
CA HIS A 179 25.40 1.47 -1.84
C HIS A 179 26.70 2.27 -1.83
N SER A 180 26.78 3.39 -2.55
CA SER A 180 27.94 4.28 -2.57
C SER A 180 27.72 5.49 -1.65
N ILE A 181 28.41 5.52 -0.50
CA ILE A 181 28.39 6.70 0.39
C ILE A 181 28.94 7.93 -0.35
N LEU A 182 30.09 7.78 -1.04
CA LEU A 182 30.68 8.87 -1.81
C LEU A 182 29.76 9.30 -2.97
N GLY A 183 29.24 8.35 -3.76
CA GLY A 183 28.34 8.65 -4.87
C GLY A 183 27.08 9.38 -4.40
N CYS A 184 26.53 9.01 -3.24
CA CYS A 184 25.41 9.72 -2.63
C CYS A 184 25.78 11.14 -2.18
N ASN A 185 26.96 11.35 -1.57
CA ASN A 185 27.40 12.68 -1.15
C ASN A 185 27.61 13.60 -2.37
N LEU A 186 28.25 13.08 -3.43
CA LEU A 186 28.43 13.81 -4.69
C LEU A 186 27.09 14.13 -5.37
N LEU A 187 26.13 13.21 -5.34
CA LEU A 187 24.77 13.50 -5.78
C LEU A 187 24.13 14.63 -4.96
N HIS A 188 24.27 14.60 -3.64
CA HIS A 188 23.74 15.64 -2.76
C HIS A 188 24.37 17.02 -3.01
N GLU A 189 25.66 17.07 -3.40
CA GLU A 189 26.32 18.30 -3.83
C GLU A 189 25.71 18.82 -5.15
N CYS A 190 25.50 17.95 -6.13
CA CYS A 190 24.82 18.31 -7.38
C CYS A 190 23.39 18.79 -7.14
N GLN A 191 22.65 18.14 -6.23
CA GLN A 191 21.28 18.54 -5.85
C GLN A 191 21.27 19.93 -5.20
N LEU A 192 22.16 20.16 -4.23
CA LEU A 192 22.30 21.45 -3.58
C LEU A 192 22.63 22.56 -4.59
N ALA A 193 23.57 22.30 -5.50
CA ALA A 193 23.99 23.25 -6.51
C ALA A 193 22.90 23.55 -7.56
N GLN A 194 21.95 22.63 -7.77
CA GLN A 194 20.77 22.82 -8.64
C GLN A 194 19.52 23.31 -7.89
N GLY A 195 19.63 23.55 -6.57
CA GLY A 195 18.50 23.96 -5.74
C GLY A 195 17.41 22.89 -5.61
N THR A 196 17.74 21.61 -5.83
CA THR A 196 16.80 20.49 -5.63
C THR A 196 16.98 19.86 -4.24
N PRO A 197 15.93 19.23 -3.68
CA PRO A 197 16.04 18.60 -2.35
C PRO A 197 17.08 17.49 -2.33
N GLN A 198 17.95 17.51 -1.32
CA GLN A 198 18.96 16.48 -1.08
C GLN A 198 18.28 15.18 -0.63
N THR A 199 18.05 14.29 -1.58
CA THR A 199 17.29 13.06 -1.37
C THR A 199 17.89 11.94 -2.18
N LYS A 200 17.91 10.73 -1.61
CA LYS A 200 18.29 9.51 -2.34
C LYS A 200 17.16 9.10 -3.28
N PRO A 201 17.48 8.48 -4.43
CA PRO A 201 16.45 7.85 -5.26
C PRO A 201 15.72 6.77 -4.44
N PRO A 202 14.39 6.67 -4.56
CA PRO A 202 13.63 5.57 -3.99
C PRO A 202 14.17 4.23 -4.52
N ARG A 203 14.14 3.20 -3.68
CA ARG A 203 14.39 1.84 -4.17
C ARG A 203 13.12 1.31 -4.83
N ASP A 204 13.24 0.93 -6.09
CA ASP A 204 12.26 0.08 -6.76
C ASP A 204 12.75 -1.37 -6.64
N ASN A 205 12.21 -2.09 -5.66
CA ASN A 205 12.59 -3.46 -5.40
C ASN A 205 12.01 -4.46 -6.44
N ASP A 206 11.25 -3.98 -7.45
CA ASP A 206 10.61 -4.83 -8.46
C ASP A 206 9.81 -6.01 -7.84
N THR A 207 9.36 -5.82 -6.59
CA THR A 207 8.58 -6.80 -5.83
C THR A 207 7.12 -6.67 -6.21
N ARG A 208 6.40 -7.80 -6.35
CA ARG A 208 4.95 -7.85 -6.64
C ARG A 208 4.09 -7.00 -5.68
N THR A 209 4.61 -6.64 -4.51
CA THR A 209 3.96 -5.83 -3.46
C THR A 209 4.38 -4.35 -3.47
N GLY A 210 5.36 -3.95 -4.29
CA GLY A 210 5.92 -2.60 -4.34
C GLY A 210 5.17 -1.66 -5.29
N TRP A 211 3.85 -1.52 -5.10
CA TRP A 211 2.94 -0.91 -6.09
C TRP A 211 3.25 0.56 -6.43
N LYS A 212 3.93 1.26 -5.50
CA LYS A 212 4.30 2.68 -5.61
C LYS A 212 5.73 2.87 -6.13
N GLY A 213 6.53 1.80 -6.21
CA GLY A 213 7.97 1.83 -6.47
C GLY A 213 8.33 2.47 -7.80
N ALA A 214 7.83 1.90 -8.90
CA ALA A 214 8.11 2.40 -10.25
C ALA A 214 7.67 3.86 -10.45
N ARG A 215 6.47 4.24 -10.00
CA ARG A 215 5.98 5.62 -10.09
C ARG A 215 6.87 6.57 -9.30
N ASN A 216 7.26 6.21 -8.08
CA ASN A 216 8.11 7.05 -7.22
C ASN A 216 9.53 7.20 -7.79
N VAL A 217 10.09 6.14 -8.37
CA VAL A 217 11.36 6.21 -9.08
C VAL A 217 11.25 7.14 -10.29
N ALA A 218 10.26 6.95 -11.16
CA ALA A 218 10.06 7.82 -12.32
C ALA A 218 9.84 9.29 -11.91
N GLN A 219 9.05 9.55 -10.86
CA GLN A 219 8.85 10.90 -10.32
C GLN A 219 10.16 11.51 -9.81
N TRP A 220 10.94 10.75 -9.04
CA TRP A 220 12.19 11.23 -8.47
C TRP A 220 13.17 11.61 -9.59
N TYR A 221 13.37 10.73 -10.57
CA TYR A 221 14.27 11.01 -11.70
C TYR A 221 13.75 12.16 -12.57
N HIS A 222 12.43 12.28 -12.76
CA HIS A 222 11.85 13.43 -13.44
C HIS A 222 12.14 14.75 -12.69
N THR A 223 12.00 14.74 -11.36
CA THR A 223 12.20 15.94 -10.52
C THR A 223 13.68 16.30 -10.36
N GLN A 224 14.55 15.28 -10.32
CA GLN A 224 15.99 15.41 -10.06
C GLN A 224 16.83 15.35 -11.33
N GLN A 225 16.19 15.39 -12.51
CA GLN A 225 16.83 15.19 -13.81
C GLN A 225 18.09 16.03 -13.97
N THR A 226 18.02 17.34 -13.72
CA THR A 226 19.16 18.25 -13.90
C THR A 226 20.31 17.94 -12.95
N ALA A 227 20.02 17.58 -11.69
CA ALA A 227 21.04 17.20 -10.71
C ALA A 227 21.75 15.90 -11.11
N VAL A 228 21.00 14.89 -11.56
CA VAL A 228 21.57 13.62 -12.04
C VAL A 228 22.36 13.82 -13.33
N GLN A 229 21.87 14.63 -14.27
CA GLN A 229 22.61 14.99 -15.49
C GLN A 229 23.90 15.76 -15.18
N TRP A 230 23.93 16.55 -14.10
CA TRP A 230 25.15 17.21 -13.68
C TRP A 230 26.15 16.23 -13.06
N TYR A 231 25.65 15.33 -12.21
CA TYR A 231 26.42 14.22 -11.66
C TYR A 231 27.04 13.38 -12.78
N ASP A 232 26.27 13.09 -13.82
CA ASP A 232 26.64 12.35 -15.03
C ASP A 232 27.79 12.97 -15.84
N VAL A 233 28.04 14.27 -15.68
CA VAL A 233 29.09 15.01 -16.40
C VAL A 233 30.32 15.19 -15.53
N GLN A 234 30.14 15.54 -14.25
CA GLN A 234 31.26 15.99 -13.40
C GLN A 234 31.84 14.91 -12.50
N GLN A 235 31.02 13.97 -12.05
CA GLN A 235 31.31 13.13 -10.89
C GLN A 235 31.42 11.61 -11.12
N PRO A 236 31.13 10.98 -12.28
CA PRO A 236 31.09 9.51 -12.34
C PRO A 236 32.47 8.88 -12.13
N LEU A 237 33.53 9.55 -12.59
CA LEU A 237 34.92 9.12 -12.41
C LEU A 237 35.41 9.27 -10.96
N GLN A 238 34.94 10.29 -10.23
CA GLN A 238 35.28 10.44 -8.81
C GLN A 238 34.54 9.39 -7.96
N ALA A 239 33.26 9.16 -8.24
CA ALA A 239 32.47 8.14 -7.55
C ALA A 239 32.92 6.69 -7.85
N ALA A 240 33.42 6.43 -9.06
CA ALA A 240 34.03 5.16 -9.47
C ALA A 240 35.13 4.72 -8.50
N THR A 241 36.03 5.64 -8.13
CA THR A 241 37.22 5.31 -7.33
C THR A 241 36.94 4.89 -5.88
N ALA A 242 35.74 5.13 -5.34
CA ALA A 242 35.40 4.87 -3.94
C ALA A 242 34.45 3.69 -3.71
N CYS A 243 33.98 3.04 -4.77
CA CYS A 243 33.18 1.82 -4.68
C CYS A 243 34.08 0.58 -4.80
N LYS A 244 33.55 -0.62 -4.48
CA LYS A 244 34.13 -1.92 -4.90
C LYS A 244 34.22 -2.10 -6.44
N ASN A 245 34.07 -1.02 -7.20
CA ASN A 245 34.10 -0.98 -8.65
C ASN A 245 34.88 0.24 -9.16
N PRO A 246 36.23 0.18 -9.18
CA PRO A 246 37.13 1.32 -9.36
C PRO A 246 37.04 2.04 -10.71
N ASP A 247 36.42 1.43 -11.73
CA ASP A 247 36.27 2.01 -13.08
C ASP A 247 34.93 2.74 -13.30
N GLY A 248 33.99 2.59 -12.34
CA GLY A 248 32.65 3.18 -12.40
C GLY A 248 31.72 2.54 -13.42
N SER A 249 32.08 1.37 -13.96
CA SER A 249 31.31 0.64 -14.97
C SER A 249 29.86 0.41 -14.55
N VAL A 250 29.62 0.01 -13.29
CA VAL A 250 28.27 -0.26 -12.76
C VAL A 250 27.35 0.96 -12.84
N TYR A 251 27.88 2.19 -12.70
CA TYR A 251 27.08 3.40 -12.90
C TYR A 251 26.95 3.74 -14.39
N LYS A 252 28.06 3.67 -15.14
CA LYS A 252 28.13 4.04 -16.55
C LYS A 252 27.19 3.19 -17.41
N ASP A 253 27.09 1.89 -17.13
CA ASP A 253 26.24 0.94 -17.86
C ASP A 253 24.74 1.21 -17.66
N HIS A 254 24.39 2.01 -16.65
CA HIS A 254 23.03 2.32 -16.26
C HIS A 254 22.68 3.80 -16.42
N LYS A 255 23.58 4.62 -16.98
CA LYS A 255 23.30 6.03 -17.25
C LYS A 255 22.18 6.16 -18.27
N ASN A 256 21.29 7.12 -18.04
CA ASN A 256 20.23 7.44 -18.98
C ASN A 256 20.75 8.28 -20.15
N ASP A 257 20.44 7.85 -21.37
CA ASP A 257 20.57 8.70 -22.56
C ASP A 257 19.42 9.72 -22.68
N ALA A 258 19.48 10.59 -23.69
CA ALA A 258 18.50 11.65 -23.91
C ALA A 258 17.07 11.12 -24.12
N ASP A 259 16.93 9.98 -24.80
CA ASP A 259 15.63 9.36 -25.07
C ASP A 259 15.08 8.73 -23.78
N GLN A 260 15.93 8.08 -22.99
CA GLN A 260 15.57 7.49 -21.70
C GLN A 260 15.09 8.54 -20.68
N TRP A 261 15.63 9.76 -20.71
CA TRP A 261 15.08 10.87 -19.90
C TRP A 261 13.65 11.24 -20.33
N THR A 262 13.38 11.27 -21.63
CA THR A 262 12.03 11.50 -22.16
C THR A 262 11.08 10.38 -21.77
N VAL A 263 11.52 9.13 -21.91
CA VAL A 263 10.77 7.94 -21.48
C VAL A 263 10.45 8.00 -19.98
N THR A 264 11.41 8.40 -19.15
CA THR A 264 11.23 8.51 -17.69
C THR A 264 10.14 9.53 -17.34
N ARG A 265 10.20 10.73 -17.92
CA ARG A 265 9.18 11.78 -17.72
C ARG A 265 7.80 11.32 -18.14
N ASP A 266 7.68 10.75 -19.34
CA ASP A 266 6.39 10.35 -19.89
C ASP A 266 5.82 9.13 -19.14
N SER A 267 6.68 8.21 -18.72
CA SER A 267 6.31 7.08 -17.85
C SER A 267 5.77 7.56 -16.51
N TYR A 268 6.36 8.61 -15.91
CA TYR A 268 5.82 9.19 -14.69
C TYR A 268 4.37 9.64 -14.87
N TYR A 269 4.04 10.33 -15.97
CA TYR A 269 2.65 10.77 -16.21
C TYR A 269 1.67 9.61 -16.38
N VAL A 270 2.06 8.55 -17.07
CA VAL A 270 1.23 7.35 -17.23
C VAL A 270 1.05 6.64 -15.88
N LEU A 271 2.13 6.47 -15.12
CA LEU A 271 2.14 5.77 -13.83
C LEU A 271 1.47 6.56 -12.69
N ASP A 272 1.36 7.89 -12.81
CA ASP A 272 0.63 8.69 -11.82
C ASP A 272 -0.86 8.35 -11.82
N LEU A 273 -1.44 7.99 -12.97
CA LEU A 273 -2.86 7.62 -13.07
C LEU A 273 -3.23 6.41 -12.18
N PRO A 274 -2.63 5.21 -12.33
CA PRO A 274 -2.93 4.07 -11.45
C PRO A 274 -2.52 4.35 -10.00
N TYR A 275 -1.48 5.16 -9.74
CA TYR A 275 -1.10 5.54 -8.38
C TYR A 275 -2.22 6.32 -7.67
N GLN A 276 -2.83 7.31 -8.32
CA GLN A 276 -3.97 8.04 -7.74
C GLN A 276 -5.17 7.12 -7.49
N VAL A 277 -5.42 6.15 -8.38
CA VAL A 277 -6.47 5.15 -8.18
C VAL A 277 -6.21 4.30 -6.95
N VAL A 278 -4.97 3.81 -6.77
CA VAL A 278 -4.59 3.03 -5.58
C VAL A 278 -4.79 3.85 -4.31
N LEU A 279 -4.35 5.12 -4.27
CA LEU A 279 -4.57 5.98 -3.11
C LEU A 279 -6.05 6.16 -2.73
N LEU A 280 -6.93 6.18 -3.73
CA LEU A 280 -8.38 6.28 -3.51
C LEU A 280 -8.95 4.96 -2.96
N LEU A 281 -8.52 3.82 -3.52
CA LEU A 281 -9.08 2.50 -3.18
C LEU A 281 -8.51 1.91 -1.87
N GLU A 282 -7.31 2.34 -1.45
CA GLU A 282 -6.70 1.96 -0.16
C GLU A 282 -7.32 2.68 1.06
N ALA A 283 -8.26 3.61 0.85
CA ALA A 283 -8.86 4.34 1.95
C ALA A 283 -9.71 3.41 2.85
N THR A 284 -9.50 3.48 4.17
CA THR A 284 -10.21 2.64 5.15
C THR A 284 -11.36 3.36 5.86
N LYS A 285 -11.41 4.70 5.75
CA LYS A 285 -12.40 5.53 6.47
C LYS A 285 -13.77 5.62 5.78
N HIS A 286 -13.93 5.05 4.59
CA HIS A 286 -15.19 5.06 3.84
C HIS A 286 -15.25 3.83 2.92
N PRO A 287 -16.45 3.39 2.51
CA PRO A 287 -16.58 2.28 1.58
C PRO A 287 -15.89 2.56 0.24
N THR A 288 -14.92 1.72 -0.13
CA THR A 288 -14.17 1.85 -1.40
C THR A 288 -14.57 0.81 -2.45
N ILE A 289 -15.21 -0.28 -2.04
CA ILE A 289 -15.63 -1.36 -2.96
C ILE A 289 -16.57 -0.86 -4.07
N SER A 290 -17.47 0.08 -3.75
CA SER A 290 -18.35 0.71 -4.75
C SER A 290 -17.62 1.60 -5.75
N LEU A 291 -16.39 2.02 -5.44
CA LEU A 291 -15.57 2.91 -6.27
C LEU A 291 -14.73 2.14 -7.29
N ILE A 292 -14.53 0.83 -7.12
CA ILE A 292 -13.59 0.03 -7.93
C ILE A 292 -13.93 0.15 -9.41
N LEU A 293 -15.12 -0.27 -9.84
CA LEU A 293 -15.44 -0.32 -11.27
C LEU A 293 -15.50 1.05 -11.96
N PRO A 294 -16.13 2.09 -11.40
CA PRO A 294 -16.10 3.41 -12.01
C PRO A 294 -14.69 3.97 -12.13
N THR A 295 -13.84 3.75 -11.12
CA THR A 295 -12.49 4.30 -11.08
C THR A 295 -11.56 3.56 -12.06
N ILE A 296 -11.61 2.23 -12.09
CA ILE A 296 -10.84 1.41 -13.03
C ILE A 296 -11.31 1.65 -14.47
N GLY A 297 -12.62 1.72 -14.72
CA GLY A 297 -13.17 2.02 -16.04
C GLY A 297 -12.72 3.39 -16.55
N LYS A 298 -12.69 4.40 -15.69
CA LYS A 298 -12.14 5.72 -16.01
C LYS A 298 -10.65 5.65 -16.32
N LEU A 299 -9.86 4.93 -15.52
CA LEU A 299 -8.43 4.73 -15.75
C LEU A 299 -8.17 4.10 -17.13
N ILE A 300 -8.86 3.01 -17.46
CA ILE A 300 -8.76 2.36 -18.78
C ILE A 300 -9.11 3.36 -19.89
N GLY A 301 -10.20 4.11 -19.73
CA GLY A 301 -10.55 5.17 -20.68
C GLY A 301 -9.45 6.21 -20.90
N GLN A 302 -8.73 6.59 -19.84
CA GLN A 302 -7.62 7.56 -19.93
C GLN A 302 -6.34 6.96 -20.54
N LEU A 303 -6.12 5.66 -20.39
CA LEU A 303 -4.97 4.93 -20.96
C LEU A 303 -5.20 4.49 -22.41
N SER A 304 -6.41 4.68 -22.94
CA SER A 304 -6.73 4.31 -24.33
C SER A 304 -5.98 5.18 -25.32
N THR A 305 -5.37 4.55 -26.33
CA THR A 305 -4.68 5.24 -27.43
C THR A 305 -5.65 5.90 -28.43
N ALA A 306 -6.95 5.60 -28.33
CA ALA A 306 -7.98 6.21 -29.17
C ALA A 306 -8.35 7.63 -28.73
N VAL A 307 -7.93 8.06 -27.54
CA VAL A 307 -8.18 9.42 -27.02
C VAL A 307 -6.87 10.15 -26.74
N PRO A 308 -6.83 11.50 -26.91
CA PRO A 308 -5.65 12.26 -26.56
C PRO A 308 -5.32 12.13 -25.07
N PHE A 309 -4.07 11.77 -24.76
CA PHE A 309 -3.60 11.66 -23.38
C PHE A 309 -3.55 13.05 -22.73
N LYS A 310 -4.07 13.15 -21.50
CA LYS A 310 -4.19 14.43 -20.78
C LYS A 310 -3.57 14.37 -19.38
N VAL A 311 -2.74 15.36 -19.07
CA VAL A 311 -2.21 15.62 -17.73
C VAL A 311 -2.76 16.96 -17.25
N ASN A 312 -3.43 17.00 -16.10
CA ASN A 312 -4.05 18.23 -15.57
C ASN A 312 -4.92 18.97 -16.61
N LYS A 313 -5.76 18.21 -17.34
CA LYS A 313 -6.64 18.68 -18.43
C LYS A 313 -5.93 19.19 -19.69
N LYS A 314 -4.60 19.22 -19.73
CA LYS A 314 -3.81 19.61 -20.90
C LYS A 314 -3.43 18.37 -21.71
N VAL A 315 -3.56 18.45 -23.03
CA VAL A 315 -3.12 17.38 -23.94
C VAL A 315 -1.60 17.33 -23.92
N VAL A 316 -1.04 16.13 -23.74
CA VAL A 316 0.40 15.88 -23.73
C VAL A 316 0.72 14.83 -24.79
N THR A 317 1.73 15.11 -25.61
CA THR A 317 2.28 14.14 -26.56
C THR A 317 3.29 13.27 -25.84
N LEU A 318 2.98 11.98 -25.69
CA LEU A 318 3.88 10.98 -25.12
C LEU A 318 4.83 10.46 -26.20
N CYS A 319 6.05 10.10 -25.82
CA CYS A 319 6.99 9.46 -26.73
C CYS A 319 6.50 8.07 -27.19
N PRO A 320 6.89 7.60 -28.40
CA PRO A 320 6.36 6.37 -28.98
C PRO A 320 6.56 5.12 -28.11
N ALA A 321 7.71 5.01 -27.44
CA ALA A 321 8.00 3.90 -26.52
C ALA A 321 6.95 3.82 -25.39
N VAL A 322 6.63 4.97 -24.76
CA VAL A 322 5.65 5.02 -23.67
C VAL A 322 4.23 4.76 -24.19
N VAL A 323 3.87 5.25 -25.38
CA VAL A 323 2.55 4.95 -25.98
C VAL A 323 2.38 3.45 -26.22
N LYS A 324 3.43 2.76 -26.70
CA LYS A 324 3.42 1.30 -26.91
C LYS A 324 3.22 0.55 -25.60
N SER A 325 4.02 0.87 -24.57
CA SER A 325 3.89 0.21 -23.25
C SER A 325 2.59 0.58 -22.54
N MET A 326 2.06 1.78 -22.75
CA MET A 326 0.73 2.19 -22.26
C MET A 326 -0.38 1.33 -22.87
N ALA A 327 -0.27 0.93 -24.15
CA ALA A 327 -1.22 0.01 -24.76
C ALA A 327 -1.18 -1.38 -24.11
N VAL A 328 0.01 -1.86 -23.70
CA VAL A 328 0.15 -3.12 -22.93
C VAL A 328 -0.54 -3.01 -21.58
N LEU A 329 -0.32 -1.91 -20.86
CA LEU A 329 -1.00 -1.61 -19.59
C LEU A 329 -2.53 -1.59 -19.75
N HIS A 330 -3.03 -0.86 -20.75
CA HIS A 330 -4.45 -0.76 -21.06
C HIS A 330 -5.07 -2.13 -21.35
N ALA A 331 -4.43 -2.93 -22.21
CA ALA A 331 -4.90 -4.25 -22.59
C ALA A 331 -4.97 -5.19 -21.37
N ASP A 332 -3.92 -5.21 -20.53
CA ASP A 332 -3.88 -6.07 -19.36
C ASP A 332 -4.89 -5.66 -18.28
N LEU A 333 -5.08 -4.36 -18.04
CA LEU A 333 -6.11 -3.86 -17.12
C LEU A 333 -7.51 -4.25 -17.58
N THR A 334 -7.79 -4.09 -18.88
CA THR A 334 -9.07 -4.50 -19.47
C THR A 334 -9.28 -6.00 -19.28
N ARG A 335 -8.26 -6.80 -19.59
CA ARG A 335 -8.31 -8.25 -19.43
C ARG A 335 -8.58 -8.65 -17.97
N ARG A 336 -7.82 -8.13 -17.02
CA ARG A 336 -7.92 -8.49 -15.59
C ARG A 336 -9.26 -8.13 -14.96
N PHE A 337 -9.76 -6.93 -15.23
CA PHE A 337 -10.96 -6.42 -14.56
C PHE A 337 -12.27 -6.71 -15.29
N PHE A 338 -12.24 -6.98 -16.59
CA PHE A 338 -13.46 -7.15 -17.39
C PHE A 338 -13.52 -8.42 -18.24
N THR A 339 -12.41 -9.15 -18.42
CA THR A 339 -12.41 -10.38 -19.23
C THR A 339 -12.15 -11.63 -18.40
N ASN A 340 -11.25 -11.56 -17.43
CA ASN A 340 -10.74 -12.72 -16.68
C ASN A 340 -11.18 -12.74 -15.21
N LEU A 341 -11.83 -11.67 -14.72
CA LEU A 341 -12.37 -11.67 -13.38
C LEU A 341 -13.49 -12.71 -13.32
N MET A 342 -13.47 -13.60 -12.32
CA MET A 342 -14.56 -14.53 -12.10
C MET A 342 -15.88 -13.77 -12.00
N GLU A 343 -16.92 -14.30 -12.64
CA GLU A 343 -18.22 -13.62 -12.75
C GLU A 343 -18.75 -13.25 -11.37
N SER A 344 -18.75 -14.18 -10.40
CA SER A 344 -19.19 -13.93 -9.01
C SER A 344 -18.49 -12.72 -8.35
N LYS A 345 -17.17 -12.60 -8.50
CA LYS A 345 -16.40 -11.46 -7.94
C LYS A 345 -16.75 -10.14 -8.63
N LEU A 346 -17.03 -10.20 -9.94
CA LEU A 346 -17.48 -9.05 -10.69
C LEU A 346 -18.88 -8.63 -10.25
N GLU A 347 -19.79 -9.58 -10.00
CA GLU A 347 -21.14 -9.32 -9.52
C GLU A 347 -21.15 -8.51 -8.22
N ASP A 348 -20.32 -8.86 -7.23
CA ASP A 348 -20.24 -8.15 -5.95
C ASP A 348 -19.78 -6.69 -6.11
N TRP A 349 -18.77 -6.43 -6.96
CA TRP A 349 -18.33 -5.07 -7.26
C TRP A 349 -19.40 -4.26 -7.97
N VAL A 350 -20.22 -4.90 -8.82
CA VAL A 350 -21.30 -4.24 -9.54
C VAL A 350 -22.47 -3.95 -8.60
N VAL A 351 -22.84 -4.88 -7.71
CA VAL A 351 -23.84 -4.65 -6.66
C VAL A 351 -23.41 -3.49 -5.78
N ALA A 352 -22.18 -3.53 -5.26
CA ALA A 352 -21.63 -2.45 -4.44
C ALA A 352 -21.67 -1.10 -5.16
N CYS A 353 -21.29 -1.06 -6.43
CA CYS A 353 -21.37 0.14 -7.24
C CYS A 353 -22.82 0.61 -7.46
N GLY A 354 -23.77 -0.30 -7.68
CA GLY A 354 -25.18 0.03 -7.91
C GLY A 354 -25.93 0.47 -6.66
N LEU A 355 -25.46 0.07 -5.47
CA LEU A 355 -25.96 0.55 -4.18
C LEU A 355 -25.48 1.97 -3.85
N ASP A 356 -24.40 2.42 -4.48
CA ASP A 356 -23.88 3.77 -4.28
C ASP A 356 -24.75 4.81 -5.02
N PRO A 357 -25.36 5.77 -4.32
CA PRO A 357 -26.23 6.77 -4.94
C PRO A 357 -25.56 7.58 -6.05
N ARG A 358 -24.23 7.72 -6.00
CA ARG A 358 -23.43 8.45 -7.01
C ARG A 358 -23.42 7.72 -8.37
N TYR A 359 -23.61 6.41 -8.37
CA TYR A 359 -23.50 5.55 -9.55
C TYR A 359 -24.79 4.84 -9.92
N LYS A 360 -25.95 5.27 -9.39
CA LYS A 360 -27.28 4.71 -9.70
C LYS A 360 -27.64 4.62 -11.20
N ASN A 361 -26.97 5.41 -12.04
CA ASN A 361 -27.17 5.45 -13.50
C ASN A 361 -25.98 4.87 -14.29
N PHE A 362 -24.98 4.32 -13.61
CA PHE A 362 -23.81 3.74 -14.25
C PHE A 362 -24.22 2.49 -15.03
N THR A 363 -23.73 2.36 -16.27
CA THR A 363 -24.07 1.22 -17.14
C THR A 363 -22.81 0.43 -17.45
N PHE A 364 -22.81 -0.85 -17.09
CA PHE A 364 -21.70 -1.76 -17.29
C PHE A 364 -21.79 -2.42 -18.67
N LYS A 365 -21.26 -1.74 -19.70
CA LYS A 365 -21.41 -2.15 -21.11
C LYS A 365 -20.97 -3.58 -21.43
N ASN A 366 -20.06 -4.15 -20.63
CA ASN A 366 -19.46 -5.46 -20.87
C ASN A 366 -20.08 -6.58 -20.01
N LEU A 367 -21.07 -6.27 -19.18
CA LEU A 367 -21.78 -7.25 -18.36
C LEU A 367 -23.10 -7.62 -19.04
N THR A 368 -23.05 -8.67 -19.85
CA THR A 368 -24.19 -9.15 -20.64
C THR A 368 -25.17 -9.99 -19.82
N CYS A 369 -24.73 -10.56 -18.70
CA CYS A 369 -25.57 -11.34 -17.81
C CYS A 369 -26.73 -10.53 -17.21
N TRP A 370 -26.59 -9.20 -17.11
CA TRP A 370 -27.55 -8.33 -16.42
C TRP A 370 -28.15 -7.33 -17.43
N ASN A 371 -29.48 -7.26 -17.59
CA ASN A 371 -30.27 -6.39 -18.50
C ASN A 371 -29.50 -5.26 -19.25
N LYS A 372 -28.69 -5.61 -20.26
CA LYS A 372 -27.83 -4.67 -21.02
C LYS A 372 -26.94 -3.78 -20.13
N GLY A 373 -26.41 -4.33 -19.03
CA GLY A 373 -25.50 -3.66 -18.10
C GLY A 373 -26.15 -2.72 -17.08
N LYS A 374 -27.48 -2.73 -16.92
CA LYS A 374 -28.18 -1.92 -15.91
C LYS A 374 -28.78 -2.79 -14.81
N LEU A 375 -28.40 -2.51 -13.56
CA LEU A 375 -29.22 -2.89 -12.41
C LEU A 375 -29.94 -1.68 -11.87
N THR A 376 -31.18 -1.94 -11.47
CA THR A 376 -31.90 -1.04 -10.57
C THR A 376 -31.37 -1.21 -9.15
N GLN A 377 -31.45 -0.16 -8.34
CA GLN A 377 -31.11 -0.23 -6.91
C GLN A 377 -31.87 -1.35 -6.19
N LYS A 378 -33.14 -1.59 -6.56
CA LYS A 378 -33.94 -2.70 -6.03
C LYS A 378 -33.30 -4.06 -6.31
N GLN A 379 -32.79 -4.27 -7.52
CA GLN A 379 -32.09 -5.51 -7.86
C GLN A 379 -30.79 -5.64 -7.08
N CYS A 380 -30.01 -4.57 -6.92
CA CYS A 380 -28.80 -4.59 -6.09
C CYS A 380 -29.10 -4.95 -4.64
N VAL A 381 -30.17 -4.40 -4.04
CA VAL A 381 -30.61 -4.74 -2.68
C VAL A 381 -31.04 -6.20 -2.59
N MET A 382 -31.79 -6.71 -3.58
CA MET A 382 -32.18 -8.13 -3.62
C MET A 382 -30.96 -9.06 -3.72
N TRP A 383 -29.96 -8.69 -4.52
CA TRP A 383 -28.71 -9.46 -4.63
C TRP A 383 -27.89 -9.42 -3.34
N LEU A 384 -27.77 -8.25 -2.71
CA LEU A 384 -27.13 -8.13 -1.40
C LEU A 384 -27.84 -8.98 -0.35
N GLN A 385 -29.17 -8.98 -0.35
CA GLN A 385 -29.96 -9.82 0.54
C GLN A 385 -29.74 -11.30 0.26
N LEU A 386 -29.72 -11.73 -1.00
CA LEU A 386 -29.42 -13.12 -1.37
C LEU A 386 -28.01 -13.55 -0.96
N ALA A 387 -27.01 -12.69 -1.21
CA ALA A 387 -25.64 -12.92 -0.78
C ALA A 387 -25.55 -13.02 0.75
N TRP A 388 -26.25 -12.15 1.47
CA TRP A 388 -26.34 -12.24 2.92
C TRP A 388 -27.00 -13.55 3.36
N GLU A 389 -28.16 -13.90 2.82
CA GLU A 389 -28.89 -15.13 3.18
C GLU A 389 -28.10 -16.41 2.88
N THR A 390 -27.31 -16.42 1.79
CA THR A 390 -26.58 -17.60 1.31
C THR A 390 -25.23 -17.74 1.99
N ASN A 391 -24.49 -16.64 2.11
CA ASN A 391 -23.09 -16.66 2.52
C ASN A 391 -22.90 -16.14 3.94
N TRP A 392 -23.68 -15.16 4.38
CA TRP A 392 -23.36 -14.34 5.57
C TRP A 392 -24.32 -14.50 6.74
N LYS A 393 -25.48 -15.11 6.50
CA LYS A 393 -26.48 -15.36 7.53
C LYS A 393 -25.87 -16.34 8.54
N PRO A 394 -25.85 -16.00 9.85
CA PRO A 394 -25.36 -16.90 10.87
C PRO A 394 -26.04 -18.26 10.70
N LYS A 395 -25.25 -19.31 10.50
CA LYS A 395 -25.78 -20.67 10.51
C LYS A 395 -26.26 -20.88 11.95
N ALA A 396 -27.56 -21.13 12.13
CA ALA A 396 -28.08 -21.45 13.43
C ALA A 396 -27.21 -22.58 13.99
N ALA A 397 -26.59 -22.35 15.15
CA ALA A 397 -25.72 -23.33 15.80
C ALA A 397 -26.46 -24.67 15.79
N GLU A 398 -26.05 -25.58 14.90
CA GLU A 398 -26.62 -26.91 14.86
C GLU A 398 -26.28 -27.48 16.21
N ALA A 399 -27.31 -27.64 17.05
CA ALA A 399 -27.16 -28.13 18.40
C ALA A 399 -26.32 -29.40 18.31
N VAL A 400 -25.07 -29.30 18.76
CA VAL A 400 -24.13 -30.42 18.83
C VAL A 400 -24.84 -31.44 19.69
N THR A 401 -25.45 -32.42 19.03
CA THR A 401 -26.06 -33.55 19.69
C THR A 401 -24.88 -34.32 20.21
N THR A 402 -24.55 -34.08 21.48
CA THR A 402 -23.55 -34.80 22.23
C THR A 402 -23.85 -36.29 22.10
N SER A 403 -23.18 -36.96 21.16
CA SER A 403 -23.09 -38.40 21.18
C SER A 403 -22.33 -38.74 22.46
N LYS A 404 -22.99 -39.51 23.33
CA LYS A 404 -22.41 -39.96 24.60
C LYS A 404 -21.01 -40.52 24.36
N PRO A 405 -20.01 -40.19 25.19
CA PRO A 405 -18.74 -40.89 25.15
C PRO A 405 -19.01 -42.35 25.51
N VAL A 406 -18.63 -43.26 24.62
CA VAL A 406 -18.57 -44.69 24.93
C VAL A 406 -17.42 -44.86 25.92
N GLU A 407 -17.77 -45.05 27.19
CA GLU A 407 -16.86 -45.58 28.19
C GLU A 407 -16.33 -46.94 27.71
N THR A 408 -15.05 -46.99 27.36
CA THR A 408 -14.28 -48.24 27.44
C THR A 408 -13.07 -47.98 28.33
N CYS A 409 -13.15 -48.57 29.52
CA CYS A 409 -12.11 -48.63 30.52
C CYS A 409 -11.56 -50.07 30.54
N ALA A 410 -10.27 -50.24 30.24
CA ALA A 410 -9.32 -51.24 30.79
C ALA A 410 -8.03 -51.19 29.94
N LEU A 411 -6.88 -50.70 30.46
CA LEU A 411 -5.86 -51.45 31.24
C LEU A 411 -5.40 -52.73 30.50
N ALA A 412 -4.12 -53.03 30.26
CA ALA A 412 -2.84 -52.50 30.76
C ALA A 412 -1.66 -53.04 29.93
N SER A 413 -0.50 -52.37 30.05
CA SER A 413 0.88 -52.90 30.11
C SER A 413 1.44 -53.79 28.99
N PHE A 414 2.55 -53.35 28.38
CA PHE A 414 3.89 -54.00 28.34
C PHE A 414 4.79 -53.19 27.38
N LEU A 415 5.75 -52.43 27.90
CA LEU A 415 7.20 -52.71 27.95
C LEU A 415 7.95 -52.43 26.64
N CYS A 416 9.03 -51.65 26.83
CA CYS A 416 10.21 -51.43 25.99
C CYS A 416 10.56 -52.57 25.05
N ASP A 417 10.97 -52.23 23.83
CA ASP A 417 12.33 -52.50 23.38
C ASP A 417 12.70 -51.61 22.19
N SER A 418 14.01 -51.40 22.11
CA SER A 418 14.78 -50.62 21.15
C SER A 418 14.57 -51.07 19.70
N ASP A 419 14.88 -50.21 18.74
CA ASP A 419 16.08 -50.44 17.92
C ASP A 419 16.37 -49.24 17.01
N ASP A 420 17.67 -48.99 16.93
CA ASP A 420 18.40 -48.04 16.11
C ASP A 420 18.12 -48.22 14.62
N GLU A 421 17.99 -47.13 13.86
CA GLU A 421 18.64 -47.03 12.54
C GLU A 421 19.11 -45.58 12.30
N GLU A 422 20.43 -45.42 12.36
CA GLU A 422 21.18 -44.29 11.83
C GLU A 422 21.19 -44.37 10.30
N GLU A 423 20.70 -43.35 9.59
CA GLU A 423 21.01 -43.15 8.17
C GLU A 423 22.09 -42.08 8.03
N GLU A 424 23.33 -42.54 7.78
CA GLU A 424 24.46 -41.74 7.37
C GLU A 424 24.23 -41.15 5.96
N VAL A 425 24.32 -39.82 5.82
CA VAL A 425 24.45 -39.15 4.53
C VAL A 425 25.91 -38.81 4.30
N PRO A 426 26.58 -39.31 3.25
CA PRO A 426 27.99 -39.04 3.02
C PRO A 426 28.20 -37.65 2.41
N THR A 427 29.07 -36.88 3.06
CA THR A 427 29.74 -35.69 2.53
C THR A 427 30.80 -36.11 1.51
N GLU A 428 30.64 -35.71 0.26
CA GLU A 428 31.74 -35.73 -0.72
C GLU A 428 32.12 -34.30 -1.14
N ALA A 429 33.38 -33.97 -0.87
CA ALA A 429 34.06 -32.76 -1.29
C ALA A 429 34.59 -32.94 -2.72
N MET A 430 34.27 -32.02 -3.63
CA MET A 430 35.01 -31.87 -4.89
C MET A 430 35.85 -30.59 -4.84
N ALA A 431 37.17 -30.81 -4.80
CA ALA A 431 38.20 -29.82 -5.10
C ALA A 431 38.32 -29.63 -6.64
N PRO A 432 38.98 -28.55 -7.10
CA PRO A 432 38.91 -28.09 -8.48
C PRO A 432 39.99 -28.74 -9.36
N SER A 433 39.62 -29.12 -10.59
CA SER A 433 40.58 -29.45 -11.65
C SER A 433 40.47 -28.44 -12.77
N GLY A 434 41.52 -27.65 -12.96
CA GLY A 434 41.76 -26.88 -14.16
C GLY A 434 42.41 -27.72 -15.26
N ASP A 435 42.21 -27.28 -16.50
CA ASP A 435 43.03 -27.36 -17.73
C ASP A 435 42.06 -27.53 -18.91
N LYS A 436 41.87 -26.50 -19.76
CA LYS A 436 42.71 -25.99 -20.86
C LYS A 436 42.36 -26.64 -22.21
N LEU A 437 42.21 -25.75 -23.22
CA LEU A 437 42.38 -25.95 -24.67
C LEU A 437 41.27 -26.78 -25.35
N ASP A 438 40.76 -26.51 -26.55
CA ASP A 438 41.17 -25.66 -27.66
C ASP A 438 39.97 -25.35 -28.59
N GLU A 439 40.17 -24.31 -29.40
CA GLU A 439 39.65 -23.98 -30.73
C GLU A 439 38.57 -24.88 -31.39
N LEU A 440 37.53 -24.23 -31.96
CA LEU A 440 37.23 -24.18 -33.41
C LEU A 440 35.79 -23.69 -33.64
N GLY A 441 35.62 -22.65 -34.46
CA GLY A 441 34.33 -22.22 -35.03
C GLY A 441 34.10 -20.73 -35.03
#